data_AF-A0A4Y1Z9E2-F1
#
_entry.id   AF-A0A4Y1Z9E2-F1
#
_cell.length_a   1.000
_cell.length_b   1.000
_cell.length_c   1.000
_cell.angle_alpha   90.00
_cell.angle_beta   90.00
_cell.angle_gamma   90.00
#
_symmetry.space_group_name_H-M   'P 1'
#
loop_
_entity.id
_entity.type
_entity.pdbx_description
1 polymer ?
#
loop_
_entity_poly.entity_id
_entity_poly.type
_entity_poly.pdbx_seq_one_letter_code
_entity_poly.pdbx_strand_id
1 'polypeptide(L)'
;MIYDCKILVGKEISGIPYVVFDKAGFHVFQVNQLSDEQFEAIIREIHSIESDNAVKKEILKKAVPVPTENKDVYFLDLIKLQKRFPEVTSKQALKPFISQTPFLELHLYCKHTPPWIERDGRYIVESKPAKSDQYIVIKAKPNHK
;
A
#
# COMPACT_ATOMS: atom_id res chain seq x y z
N MET A 1 25.34 -11.91 17.87
CA MET A 1 24.98 -11.87 16.42
C MET A 1 23.97 -10.74 16.25
N ILE A 2 24.32 -9.66 15.54
CA ILE A 2 23.48 -8.46 15.34
C ILE A 2 23.05 -8.37 13.86
N TYR A 3 22.89 -9.51 13.20
CA TYR A 3 22.82 -9.54 11.73
C TYR A 3 21.47 -9.14 11.13
N ASP A 4 20.49 -8.72 11.95
CA ASP A 4 19.21 -8.19 11.45
C ASP A 4 18.58 -7.12 12.37
N CYS A 5 19.40 -6.36 13.11
CA CYS A 5 18.86 -5.29 13.95
C CYS A 5 18.43 -4.09 13.06
N LYS A 6 17.14 -3.79 13.07
CA LYS A 6 16.52 -2.66 12.35
C LYS A 6 16.06 -1.55 13.29
N ILE A 7 16.62 -1.46 14.49
CA ILE A 7 16.25 -0.46 15.49
C ILE A 7 17.40 0.52 15.65
N LEU A 8 17.13 1.80 15.46
CA LEU A 8 18.07 2.88 15.67
C LEU A 8 17.52 3.80 16.76
N VAL A 9 18.23 3.88 17.89
CA VAL A 9 17.87 4.74 19.01
C VAL A 9 18.96 5.77 19.21
N GLY A 10 18.60 7.04 19.30
CA GLY A 10 19.55 8.11 19.56
C GLY A 10 18.90 9.28 20.26
N LYS A 11 19.71 10.21 20.76
CA LYS A 11 19.20 11.42 21.41
C LYS A 11 18.62 12.42 20.40
N GLU A 12 19.27 12.54 19.26
CA GLU A 12 18.85 13.41 18.17
C GLU A 12 19.24 12.76 16.85
N ILE A 13 18.24 12.38 16.06
CA ILE A 13 18.38 11.78 14.73
C ILE A 13 17.43 12.51 13.79
N SER A 14 17.92 13.52 13.09
CA SER A 14 17.11 14.39 12.24
C SER A 14 17.74 14.55 10.86
N GLY A 15 16.99 15.11 9.91
CA GLY A 15 17.48 15.43 8.57
C GLY A 15 17.81 14.19 7.71
N ILE A 16 18.91 14.27 6.96
CA ILE A 16 19.33 13.23 6.00
C ILE A 16 19.51 11.86 6.67
N PRO A 17 20.20 11.74 7.84
CA PRO A 17 20.31 10.46 8.56
C PRO A 17 18.96 9.79 8.81
N TYR A 18 17.99 10.52 9.36
CA TYR A 18 16.64 9.99 9.61
C TYR A 18 16.02 9.41 8.33
N VAL A 19 16.04 10.18 7.24
CA VAL A 19 15.43 9.78 5.95
C VAL A 19 16.10 8.54 5.37
N VAL A 20 17.42 8.41 5.50
CA VAL A 20 18.17 7.26 4.99
C VAL A 20 17.80 5.99 5.76
N PHE A 21 17.77 6.06 7.09
CA PHE A 21 17.45 4.91 7.93
C PHE A 21 15.98 4.50 7.82
N ASP A 22 15.05 5.46 7.79
CA ASP A 22 13.63 5.22 7.58
C ASP A 22 13.37 4.49 6.24
N LYS A 23 13.97 5.00 5.15
CA LYS A 23 13.88 4.34 3.82
C LYS A 23 14.53 2.96 3.77
N ALA A 24 15.52 2.70 4.62
CA ALA A 24 16.18 1.40 4.76
C ALA A 24 15.40 0.43 5.66
N GLY A 25 14.23 0.84 6.17
CA GLY A 25 13.32 0.03 6.98
C GLY A 25 13.72 -0.05 8.45
N PHE A 26 14.45 0.94 8.97
CA PHE A 26 14.75 1.01 10.41
C PHE A 26 13.61 1.68 11.17
N HIS A 27 13.30 1.16 12.36
CA HIS A 27 12.55 1.88 13.38
C HIS A 27 13.50 2.88 14.07
N VAL A 28 13.27 4.17 13.83
CA VAL A 28 14.12 5.26 14.35
C VAL A 28 13.43 5.93 15.53
N PHE A 29 14.05 5.86 16.71
CA PHE A 29 13.56 6.44 17.96
C PHE A 29 14.48 7.54 18.48
N GLN A 30 13.88 8.61 18.99
CA GLN A 30 14.58 9.68 19.67
C GLN A 30 14.25 9.67 21.17
N VAL A 31 15.25 9.43 22.01
CA VAL A 31 15.08 9.42 23.47
C VAL A 31 16.18 10.23 24.16
N ASN A 32 15.82 11.02 25.17
CA ASN A 32 16.79 11.84 25.90
C ASN A 32 17.82 10.98 26.66
N GLN A 33 17.38 9.86 27.20
CA GLN A 33 18.19 8.82 27.84
C GLN A 33 17.52 7.46 27.61
N LEU A 34 18.33 6.41 27.46
CA LEU A 34 17.86 5.04 27.35
C LEU A 34 17.90 4.38 28.73
N SER A 35 16.75 4.36 29.40
CA SER A 35 16.53 3.53 30.60
C SER A 35 15.92 2.19 30.22
N ASP A 36 15.93 1.23 31.13
CA ASP A 36 15.25 -0.07 30.93
C ASP A 36 13.76 0.12 30.60
N GLU A 37 13.10 1.10 31.23
CA GLU A 37 11.71 1.44 30.93
C GLU A 37 11.52 1.96 29.50
N GLN A 38 12.41 2.83 29.02
CA GLN A 38 12.37 3.34 27.64
C GLN A 38 12.68 2.23 26.64
N PHE A 39 13.61 1.34 26.97
CA PHE A 39 13.91 0.18 26.14
C PHE A 39 12.68 -0.73 26.00
N GLU A 40 12.04 -1.09 27.10
CA GLU A 40 10.80 -1.89 27.10
C GLU A 40 9.66 -1.21 26.33
N ALA A 41 9.52 0.11 26.45
CA ALA A 41 8.54 0.87 25.68
C ALA A 41 8.80 0.77 24.18
N ILE A 42 10.05 0.96 23.74
CA ILE A 42 10.47 0.83 22.34
C ILE A 42 10.17 -0.57 21.80
N ILE A 43 10.49 -1.62 22.57
CA ILE A 43 10.24 -3.01 22.16
C ILE A 43 8.74 -3.28 21.99
N ARG A 44 7.90 -2.82 22.92
CA ARG A 44 6.43 -2.97 22.81
C ARG A 44 5.87 -2.24 21.60
N GLU A 45 6.36 -1.03 21.33
CA GLU A 45 5.93 -0.25 20.18
C GLU A 45 6.29 -0.95 18.86
N ILE A 46 7.51 -1.48 18.75
CA ILE A 46 7.93 -2.27 17.59
C ILE A 46 7.04 -3.49 17.38
N HIS A 47 6.77 -4.27 18.43
CA HIS A 47 5.88 -5.43 18.33
C HIS A 47 4.47 -5.05 17.87
N SER A 48 3.94 -3.91 18.33
CA SER A 48 2.65 -3.38 17.87
C SER A 48 2.69 -3.03 16.38
N ILE A 49 3.73 -2.30 15.95
CA ILE A 49 3.91 -1.88 14.55
C ILE A 49 4.05 -3.11 13.64
N GLU A 50 4.86 -4.10 14.04
CA GLU A 50 5.07 -5.33 13.28
C GLU A 50 3.80 -6.17 13.17
N SER A 51 3.05 -6.31 14.26
CA SER A 51 1.76 -7.00 14.27
C SER A 51 0.77 -6.32 13.32
N ASP A 52 0.62 -5.00 13.41
CA ASP A 52 -0.24 -4.23 12.51
C ASP A 52 0.20 -4.36 11.05
N ASN A 53 1.50 -4.31 10.79
CA ASN A 53 2.05 -4.49 9.45
C ASN A 53 1.82 -5.91 8.90
N ALA A 54 1.92 -6.94 9.73
CA ALA A 54 1.63 -8.32 9.35
C ALA A 54 0.15 -8.48 8.98
N VAL A 55 -0.75 -7.93 9.81
CA VAL A 55 -2.19 -7.89 9.54
C VAL A 55 -2.46 -7.15 8.21
N LYS A 56 -1.91 -5.95 8.03
CA LYS A 56 -2.02 -5.17 6.78
C LYS A 56 -1.52 -5.93 5.56
N LYS A 57 -0.37 -6.61 5.67
CA LYS A 57 0.18 -7.45 4.59
C LYS A 57 -0.77 -8.59 4.22
N GLU A 58 -1.32 -9.29 5.20
CA GLU A 58 -2.29 -10.38 4.96
C GLU A 58 -3.60 -9.88 4.35
N ILE A 59 -4.04 -8.70 4.76
CA ILE A 59 -5.19 -8.02 4.16
C ILE A 59 -4.89 -7.62 2.72
N LEU A 60 -3.73 -7.02 2.43
CA LEU A 60 -3.34 -6.63 1.07
C LEU A 60 -3.26 -7.85 0.14
N LYS A 61 -2.77 -9.00 0.64
CA LYS A 61 -2.82 -10.27 -0.11
C LYS A 61 -4.24 -10.72 -0.45
N LYS A 62 -5.21 -10.43 0.42
CA LYS A 62 -6.63 -10.80 0.24
C LYS A 62 -7.43 -9.71 -0.50
N ALA A 63 -6.95 -8.48 -0.49
CA ALA A 63 -7.55 -7.31 -1.13
C ALA A 63 -7.17 -7.21 -2.61
N VAL A 64 -7.18 -8.35 -3.29
CA VAL A 64 -6.97 -8.42 -4.74
C VAL A 64 -8.31 -8.21 -5.44
N PRO A 65 -8.32 -7.62 -6.66
CA PRO A 65 -9.51 -7.60 -7.49
C PRO A 65 -10.10 -9.00 -7.64
N VAL A 66 -11.41 -9.11 -7.42
CA VAL A 66 -12.14 -10.38 -7.47
C VAL A 66 -12.73 -10.59 -8.86
N PRO A 67 -12.78 -11.83 -9.38
CA PRO A 67 -13.41 -12.11 -10.66
C PRO A 67 -14.92 -11.86 -10.58
N THR A 68 -15.48 -11.40 -11.69
CA THR A 68 -16.94 -11.28 -11.89
C THR A 68 -17.51 -12.53 -12.57
N GLU A 69 -18.81 -12.51 -12.89
CA GLU A 69 -19.45 -13.56 -13.71
C GLU A 69 -18.87 -13.63 -15.14
N ASN A 70 -18.33 -12.51 -15.63
CA ASN A 70 -17.69 -12.43 -16.93
C ASN A 70 -16.21 -12.85 -16.83
N LYS A 71 -15.80 -13.73 -17.75
CA LYS A 71 -14.41 -14.19 -17.84
C LYS A 71 -13.45 -13.02 -18.05
N ASP A 72 -12.33 -13.04 -17.34
CA ASP A 72 -11.25 -12.04 -17.38
C ASP A 72 -11.70 -10.60 -17.01
N VAL A 73 -12.88 -10.44 -16.39
CA VAL A 73 -13.37 -9.19 -15.85
C VAL A 73 -13.32 -9.25 -14.33
N TYR A 74 -12.68 -8.24 -13.72
CA TYR A 74 -12.43 -8.18 -12.28
C TYR A 74 -13.01 -6.93 -11.66
N PHE A 75 -13.28 -6.98 -10.36
CA PHE A 75 -13.84 -5.88 -9.59
C PHE A 75 -13.06 -5.62 -8.30
N LEU A 76 -12.85 -4.36 -7.96
CA LEU A 76 -12.37 -3.95 -6.64
C LEU A 76 -13.13 -2.70 -6.15
N ASP A 77 -13.67 -2.79 -4.94
CA ASP A 77 -14.15 -1.63 -4.19
C ASP A 77 -13.02 -1.06 -3.33
N LEU A 78 -12.27 -0.11 -3.90
CA LEU A 78 -11.15 0.52 -3.22
C LEU A 78 -11.62 1.43 -2.09
N ILE A 79 -12.80 2.03 -2.20
CA ILE A 79 -13.38 2.86 -1.13
C ILE A 79 -13.65 2.01 0.11
N LYS A 80 -14.28 0.85 -0.06
CA LYS A 80 -14.55 -0.08 1.05
C LYS A 80 -13.25 -0.62 1.64
N LEU A 81 -12.26 -0.92 0.80
CA LEU A 81 -10.93 -1.34 1.27
C LEU A 81 -10.29 -0.27 2.15
N GLN A 82 -10.24 0.97 1.67
CA GLN A 82 -9.60 2.09 2.38
C GLN A 82 -10.39 2.53 3.61
N LYS A 83 -11.72 2.35 3.66
CA LYS A 83 -12.50 2.56 4.89
C LYS A 83 -12.09 1.59 6.01
N ARG A 84 -11.72 0.36 5.64
CA ARG A 84 -11.27 -0.66 6.59
C ARG A 84 -9.76 -0.53 6.90
N PHE A 85 -8.97 -0.08 5.93
CA PHE A 85 -7.51 0.07 6.01
C PHE A 85 -7.07 1.41 5.41
N PRO A 86 -7.17 2.51 6.17
CA PRO A 86 -6.97 3.87 5.66
C PRO A 86 -5.58 4.14 5.05
N GLU A 87 -4.55 3.44 5.52
CA GLU A 87 -3.18 3.54 5.03
C GLU A 87 -2.95 2.87 3.67
N VAL A 88 -3.89 2.04 3.19
CA VAL A 88 -3.74 1.34 1.90
C VAL A 88 -3.93 2.32 0.76
N THR A 89 -2.91 2.46 -0.08
CA THR A 89 -2.98 3.27 -1.29
C THR A 89 -3.49 2.47 -2.50
N SER A 90 -4.05 3.17 -3.50
CA SER A 90 -4.46 2.55 -4.78
C SER A 90 -3.34 1.75 -5.44
N LYS A 91 -2.10 2.26 -5.35
CA LYS A 91 -0.92 1.60 -5.93
C LYS A 91 -0.57 0.30 -5.19
N GLN A 92 -0.64 0.28 -3.86
CA GLN A 92 -0.40 -0.94 -3.07
C GLN A 92 -1.44 -2.02 -3.36
N ALA A 93 -2.72 -1.64 -3.47
CA ALA A 93 -3.80 -2.59 -3.74
C ALA A 93 -3.76 -3.16 -5.17
N LEU A 94 -3.49 -2.32 -6.17
CA LEU A 94 -3.67 -2.69 -7.59
C LEU A 94 -2.40 -3.13 -8.30
N LYS A 95 -1.23 -2.57 -7.96
CA LYS A 95 0.01 -2.83 -8.71
C LYS A 95 0.37 -4.33 -8.77
N PRO A 96 0.24 -5.13 -7.69
CA PRO A 96 0.51 -6.56 -7.76
C PRO A 96 -0.38 -7.27 -8.78
N PHE A 97 -1.69 -7.04 -8.72
CA PHE A 97 -2.66 -7.62 -9.64
C PHE A 97 -2.39 -7.21 -11.09
N ILE A 98 -2.24 -5.91 -11.35
CA ILE A 98 -2.02 -5.37 -12.70
C ILE A 98 -0.72 -5.90 -13.32
N SER A 99 0.29 -6.22 -12.50
CA SER A 99 1.59 -6.71 -12.99
C SER A 99 1.63 -8.22 -13.21
N GLN A 100 0.75 -8.99 -12.56
CA GLN A 100 0.84 -10.46 -12.50
C GLN A 100 -0.33 -11.16 -13.17
N THR A 101 -1.48 -10.50 -13.28
CA THR A 101 -2.72 -11.09 -13.78
C THR A 101 -3.09 -10.46 -15.11
N PRO A 102 -3.22 -11.24 -16.20
CA PRO A 102 -3.85 -10.76 -17.43
C PRO A 102 -5.35 -10.58 -17.20
N PHE A 103 -5.92 -9.47 -17.66
CA PHE A 103 -7.34 -9.17 -17.55
C PHE A 103 -7.84 -8.42 -18.79
N LEU A 104 -9.12 -8.57 -19.09
CA LEU A 104 -9.81 -7.81 -20.12
C LEU A 104 -10.25 -6.45 -19.56
N GLU A 105 -10.95 -6.48 -18.43
CA GLU A 105 -11.42 -5.28 -17.74
C GLU A 105 -11.22 -5.39 -16.22
N LEU A 106 -10.83 -4.27 -15.61
CA LEU A 106 -10.82 -4.08 -14.18
C LEU A 106 -11.76 -2.93 -13.82
N HIS A 107 -12.84 -3.27 -13.13
CA HIS A 107 -13.84 -2.36 -12.61
C HIS A 107 -13.41 -1.91 -11.22
N LEU A 108 -13.20 -0.60 -11.03
CA LEU A 108 -12.68 -0.05 -9.79
C LEU A 108 -13.62 1.03 -9.26
N TYR A 109 -14.03 0.90 -8.00
CA TYR A 109 -14.74 1.96 -7.28
C TYR A 109 -13.77 2.72 -6.38
N CYS A 110 -13.52 3.99 -6.68
CA CYS A 110 -12.48 4.80 -6.04
C CYS A 110 -12.93 6.26 -5.89
N LYS A 111 -12.39 7.01 -4.91
CA LYS A 111 -12.72 8.44 -4.76
C LYS A 111 -12.25 9.31 -5.94
N HIS A 112 -11.10 8.96 -6.51
CA HIS A 112 -10.51 9.61 -7.67
C HIS A 112 -9.76 8.56 -8.49
N THR A 113 -9.69 8.76 -9.80
CA THR A 113 -8.87 7.94 -10.69
C THR A 113 -7.41 7.96 -10.22
N PRO A 114 -6.77 6.79 -10.01
CA PRO A 114 -5.37 6.74 -9.62
C PRO A 114 -4.45 7.34 -10.70
N PRO A 115 -3.70 8.44 -10.42
CA PRO A 115 -2.93 9.15 -11.46
C PRO A 115 -1.85 8.30 -12.13
N TRP A 116 -1.34 7.29 -11.42
CA TRP A 116 -0.31 6.40 -11.94
C TRP A 116 -0.86 5.42 -12.99
N ILE A 117 -2.16 5.11 -12.98
CA ILE A 117 -2.80 4.28 -14.00
C ILE A 117 -3.07 5.12 -15.25
N GLU A 118 -3.60 6.34 -15.08
CA GLU A 118 -3.82 7.28 -16.20
C GLU A 118 -2.52 7.54 -16.97
N ARG A 119 -1.38 7.61 -16.28
CA ARG A 119 -0.05 7.86 -16.87
C ARG A 119 0.63 6.62 -17.43
N ASP A 120 0.15 5.41 -17.12
CA ASP A 120 0.84 4.15 -17.46
C ASP A 120 0.84 3.88 -18.98
N GLY A 121 -0.08 4.50 -19.73
CA GLY A 121 -0.08 4.48 -21.20
C GLY A 121 -0.48 3.15 -21.84
N ARG A 122 -0.33 2.01 -21.14
CA ARG A 122 -0.76 0.66 -21.56
C ARG A 122 -2.25 0.41 -21.40
N TYR A 123 -2.94 1.25 -20.63
CA TYR A 123 -4.35 1.07 -20.30
C TYR A 123 -5.22 2.19 -20.88
N ILE A 124 -6.45 1.85 -21.20
CA ILE A 124 -7.54 2.80 -21.44
C ILE A 124 -8.32 2.89 -20.12
N VAL A 125 -8.51 4.11 -19.62
CA VAL A 125 -9.27 4.37 -18.39
C VAL A 125 -10.55 5.10 -18.77
N GLU A 126 -11.68 4.44 -18.62
CA GLU A 126 -13.01 5.02 -18.80
C GLU A 126 -13.58 5.35 -17.43
N SER A 127 -13.86 6.62 -17.15
CA SER A 127 -14.45 7.05 -15.87
C SER A 127 -15.93 7.41 -16.03
N LYS A 128 -16.72 7.02 -15.03
CA LYS A 128 -18.12 7.44 -14.88
C LYS A 128 -18.25 8.16 -13.53
N PRO A 129 -18.63 9.45 -13.51
CA PRO A 129 -18.82 10.18 -12.27
C PRO A 129 -20.01 9.60 -11.48
N ALA A 130 -19.84 9.44 -10.17
CA ALA A 130 -20.88 8.97 -9.26
C ALA A 130 -20.90 9.87 -8.00
N LYS A 131 -21.63 11.00 -8.04
CA LYS A 131 -21.68 12.00 -6.95
C LYS A 131 -20.27 12.41 -6.46
N SER A 132 -19.80 11.84 -5.34
CA SER A 132 -18.50 12.10 -4.68
C SER A 132 -17.43 11.04 -4.93
N ASP A 133 -17.80 9.96 -5.63
CA ASP A 133 -16.96 8.82 -5.94
C ASP A 133 -16.88 8.65 -7.47
N GLN A 134 -15.94 7.83 -7.91
CA GLN A 134 -15.73 7.50 -9.32
C GLN A 134 -15.76 6.00 -9.49
N TYR A 135 -16.52 5.58 -10.49
CA TYR A 135 -16.44 4.23 -11.01
C TYR A 135 -15.59 4.30 -12.29
N ILE A 136 -14.47 3.60 -12.30
CA ILE A 136 -13.58 3.56 -13.47
C ILE A 136 -13.46 2.13 -13.98
N VAL A 137 -13.35 2.01 -15.30
CA VAL A 137 -13.07 0.77 -16.01
C VAL A 137 -11.69 0.90 -16.63
N ILE A 138 -10.79 -0.01 -16.27
CA ILE A 138 -9.44 -0.08 -16.80
C ILE A 138 -9.40 -1.23 -17.79
N LYS A 139 -9.07 -0.95 -19.04
CA LYS A 139 -8.94 -1.95 -20.12
C LYS A 139 -7.50 -1.97 -20.61
N ALA A 140 -6.95 -3.16 -20.86
CA ALA A 140 -5.68 -3.26 -21.56
C ALA A 140 -5.84 -2.73 -22.99
N LYS A 141 -4.90 -1.90 -23.47
CA LYS A 141 -4.91 -1.51 -24.88
C LYS A 141 -4.65 -2.75 -25.73
N PRO A 142 -5.43 -3.00 -26.80
CA PRO A 142 -5.06 -4.01 -27.78
C PRO A 142 -3.71 -3.60 -28.37
N ASN A 143 -2.68 -4.41 -28.12
CA ASN A 143 -1.26 -4.10 -28.33
C ASN A 143 -0.96 -3.30 -29.62
N HIS A 144 -0.20 -2.21 -29.48
CA HIS A 144 0.96 -2.04 -30.35
C HIS A 144 1.89 -3.22 -30.06
N LYS A 145 1.96 -4.16 -31.01
CA LYS A 145 3.06 -5.12 -31.12
C LYS A 145 4.38 -4.38 -31.31
#